data_AF-A0A099NRD4-F1
#
_entry.id   AF-A0A099NRD4-F1
#
_cell.length_a   1.000
_cell.length_b   1.000
_cell.length_c   1.000
_cell.angle_alpha   90.00
_cell.angle_beta   90.00
_cell.angle_gamma   90.00
#
_symmetry.space_group_name_H-M   'P 1'
#
loop_
_entity.id
_entity.type
_entity.pdbx_description
1 polymer ?
#
loop_
_entity_poly.entity_id
_entity_poly.type
_entity_poly.pdbx_seq_one_letter_code
_entity_poly.pdbx_strand_id
1 'polypeptide(L)'
;MKTLEDSYNEENDKENILLGILNNILTIVMSTNDKNTILKLNDILSPIISSIMDNALLDFLELTIELVEELTNRSENVSHLDEVINSFKNFGFDYYEYYESYFVSCYCYGNLEERSSVTNLIKWILSENPYGYESDDSEFISFLSNIVVEMVLSCSENENDGGLSDEVFNKILQMIYNSAEDKQ
;
A
#
# COMPACT_ATOMS: atom_id res chain seq x y z
N MET A 1 32.94 29.39 3.41
CA MET A 1 32.54 28.78 2.13
C MET A 1 32.17 27.36 2.49
N LYS A 2 30.88 27.00 2.50
CA LYS A 2 30.45 25.62 2.81
C LYS A 2 30.91 24.72 1.68
N THR A 3 31.53 23.60 2.02
CA THR A 3 31.89 22.59 1.03
C THR A 3 30.66 21.77 0.63
N LEU A 4 30.71 21.08 -0.50
CA LEU A 4 29.63 20.20 -0.93
C LEU A 4 29.35 19.10 0.09
N GLU A 5 30.39 18.56 0.75
CA GLU A 5 30.23 17.62 1.87
C GLU A 5 29.50 18.23 3.07
N ASP A 6 29.76 19.50 3.40
CA ASP A 6 29.05 20.19 4.49
C ASP A 6 27.56 20.39 4.17
N SER A 7 27.20 20.61 2.90
CA SER A 7 25.79 20.69 2.49
C SER A 7 25.10 19.33 2.46
N TYR A 8 25.78 18.29 1.97
CA TYR A 8 25.22 16.92 1.93
C TYR A 8 24.99 16.36 3.34
N ASN A 9 25.92 16.59 4.28
CA ASN A 9 25.74 16.13 5.66
C ASN A 9 24.60 16.86 6.37
N GLU A 10 24.41 18.16 6.14
CA GLU A 10 23.29 18.91 6.72
C GLU A 10 21.92 18.54 6.13
N GLU A 11 21.87 18.13 4.86
CA GLU A 11 20.64 17.65 4.22
C GLU A 11 20.23 16.29 4.80
N ASN A 12 21.17 15.35 4.91
CA ASN A 12 20.93 14.05 5.56
C ASN A 12 20.49 14.22 7.02
N ASP A 13 21.07 15.18 7.75
CA ASP A 13 20.66 15.45 9.14
C ASP A 13 19.20 15.92 9.23
N LYS A 14 18.74 16.74 8.28
CA LYS A 14 17.35 17.22 8.25
C LYS A 14 16.37 16.12 7.87
N GLU A 15 16.72 15.30 6.90
CA GLU A 15 15.91 14.16 6.48
C GLU A 15 15.70 13.17 7.63
N ASN A 16 16.77 12.81 8.34
CA ASN A 16 16.70 11.98 9.55
C ASN A 16 15.83 12.61 10.65
N ILE A 17 15.89 13.93 10.83
CA ILE A 17 15.02 14.65 11.78
C ILE A 17 13.56 14.53 11.35
N LEU A 18 13.25 14.71 10.06
CA LEU A 18 11.89 14.62 9.55
C LEU A 18 11.32 13.20 9.66
N LEU A 19 12.13 12.17 9.38
CA LEU A 19 11.75 10.77 9.60
C LEU A 19 11.46 10.50 11.08
N GLY A 20 12.31 11.01 11.98
CA GLY A 20 12.07 10.92 13.42
C GLY A 20 10.77 11.61 13.84
N ILE A 21 10.43 12.75 13.22
CA ILE A 21 9.15 13.44 13.48
C ILE A 21 7.97 12.60 12.98
N LEU A 22 8.04 12.08 11.75
CA LEU A 22 6.98 11.24 11.18
C LEU A 22 6.75 9.98 12.02
N ASN A 23 7.82 9.34 12.50
CA ASN A 23 7.72 8.15 13.35
C ASN A 23 7.09 8.46 14.73
N ASN A 24 7.41 9.63 15.30
CA ASN A 24 6.77 10.09 16.53
C ASN A 24 5.27 10.36 16.32
N ILE A 25 4.90 10.93 15.16
CA ILE A 25 3.49 11.16 14.80
C ILE A 25 2.77 9.81 14.67
N LEU A 26 3.35 8.85 13.95
CA LEU A 26 2.82 7.48 13.84
C LEU A 26 2.58 6.87 15.23
N THR A 27 3.57 6.92 16.12
CA THR A 27 3.43 6.43 17.51
C THR A 27 2.27 7.10 18.27
N ILE A 28 2.06 8.40 18.06
CA ILE A 28 0.92 9.12 18.66
C ILE A 28 -0.41 8.65 18.07
N VAL A 29 -0.50 8.48 16.75
CA VAL A 29 -1.70 7.94 16.09
C VAL A 29 -1.99 6.54 16.63
N MET A 30 -0.97 5.67 16.69
CA MET A 30 -1.11 4.30 17.19
C MET A 30 -1.70 4.23 18.60
N SER A 31 -1.30 5.16 19.48
CA SER A 31 -1.75 5.23 20.88
C SER A 31 -3.06 6.00 21.10
N THR A 32 -3.60 6.65 20.07
CA THR A 32 -4.81 7.46 20.15
C THR A 32 -6.05 6.65 19.79
N ASN A 33 -7.03 6.59 20.70
CA ASN A 33 -8.33 5.91 20.47
C ASN A 33 -9.49 6.90 20.22
N ASP A 34 -9.27 8.20 20.38
CA ASP A 34 -10.32 9.20 20.18
C ASP A 34 -10.50 9.52 18.70
N LYS A 35 -11.64 9.11 18.13
CA LYS A 35 -11.96 9.28 16.70
C LYS A 35 -11.88 10.74 16.24
N ASN A 36 -12.30 11.70 17.07
CA ASN A 36 -12.24 13.12 16.71
C ASN A 36 -10.81 13.65 16.62
N THR A 37 -9.92 13.16 17.49
CA THR A 37 -8.50 13.47 17.43
C THR A 37 -7.87 12.88 16.18
N ILE A 38 -8.22 11.63 15.84
CA ILE A 38 -7.76 10.99 14.59
C ILE A 38 -8.18 11.79 13.36
N LEU A 39 -9.44 12.26 13.31
CA LEU A 39 -9.91 13.10 12.20
C LEU A 39 -9.12 14.42 12.08
N LYS A 40 -8.84 15.08 13.21
CA LYS A 40 -8.03 16.31 13.20
C LYS A 40 -6.59 16.05 12.79
N LEU A 41 -6.00 14.95 13.25
CA LEU A 41 -4.66 14.55 12.85
C LEU A 41 -4.64 14.26 11.35
N ASN A 42 -5.64 13.55 10.84
CA ASN A 42 -5.81 13.30 9.42
C ASN A 42 -5.84 14.61 8.61
N ASP A 43 -6.66 15.58 9.01
CA ASP A 43 -6.77 16.87 8.31
C ASP A 43 -5.43 17.61 8.24
N ILE A 44 -4.61 17.52 9.30
CA ILE A 44 -3.29 18.14 9.37
C ILE A 44 -2.27 17.37 8.53
N LEU A 45 -2.35 16.04 8.52
CA LEU A 45 -1.37 15.17 7.89
C LEU A 45 -1.64 14.93 6.40
N SER A 46 -2.89 15.09 5.94
CA SER A 46 -3.29 14.82 4.56
C SER A 46 -2.39 15.51 3.53
N PRO A 47 -2.04 16.81 3.65
CA PRO A 47 -1.14 17.45 2.68
C PRO A 47 0.27 16.85 2.64
N ILE A 48 0.75 16.34 3.78
CA ILE A 48 2.08 15.71 3.89
C ILE A 48 2.03 14.34 3.24
N ILE A 49 0.99 13.55 3.53
CA ILE A 49 0.74 12.24 2.94
C ILE A 49 0.69 12.36 1.41
N SER A 50 -0.15 13.25 0.87
CA SER A 50 -0.24 13.45 -0.59
C SER A 50 1.11 13.87 -1.18
N SER A 51 1.86 14.78 -0.52
CA SER A 51 3.17 15.20 -1.02
C SER A 51 4.19 14.06 -1.10
N ILE A 52 4.19 13.13 -0.14
CA ILE A 52 5.10 11.99 -0.13
C ILE A 52 4.70 10.99 -1.22
N MET A 53 3.40 10.70 -1.33
CA MET A 53 2.82 9.76 -2.29
C MET A 53 2.98 10.22 -3.75
N ASP A 54 2.76 11.51 -4.03
CA ASP A 54 2.83 12.06 -5.39
C ASP A 54 4.26 12.10 -5.94
N ASN A 55 5.26 12.17 -5.07
CA ASN A 55 6.67 12.38 -5.45
C ASN A 55 7.56 11.16 -5.20
N ALA A 56 7.02 10.06 -4.67
CA ALA A 56 7.79 8.91 -4.20
C ALA A 56 9.01 9.31 -3.39
N LEU A 57 8.79 10.06 -2.31
CA LEU A 57 9.86 10.31 -1.34
C LEU A 57 10.15 8.99 -0.60
N LEU A 58 10.95 8.11 -1.23
CA LEU A 58 11.09 6.70 -0.88
C LEU A 58 11.47 6.48 0.58
N ASP A 59 12.40 7.29 1.09
CA ASP A 59 12.84 7.22 2.49
C ASP A 59 11.69 7.43 3.49
N PHE A 60 10.59 8.08 3.05
CA PHE A 60 9.39 8.35 3.86
C PHE A 60 8.20 7.46 3.48
N LEU A 61 8.25 6.76 2.35
CA LEU A 61 7.09 6.13 1.73
C LEU A 61 6.50 5.03 2.60
N GLU A 62 7.33 4.08 3.05
CA GLU A 62 6.94 2.96 3.92
C GLU A 62 6.24 3.48 5.19
N LEU A 63 6.90 4.39 5.91
CA LEU A 63 6.37 4.97 7.15
C LEU A 63 5.08 5.78 6.93
N THR A 64 4.92 6.38 5.74
CA THR A 64 3.71 7.12 5.37
C THR A 64 2.56 6.18 5.06
N ILE A 65 2.82 5.06 4.40
CA ILE A 65 1.79 4.02 4.17
C ILE A 65 1.34 3.43 5.51
N GLU A 66 2.27 3.14 6.43
CA GLU A 66 1.92 2.66 7.78
C GLU A 66 1.07 3.71 8.55
N LEU A 67 1.42 4.99 8.45
CA LEU A 67 0.62 6.07 9.03
C LEU A 67 -0.80 6.13 8.45
N VAL A 68 -0.92 6.00 7.12
CA VAL A 68 -2.21 5.98 6.43
C VAL A 68 -3.04 4.78 6.87
N GLU A 69 -2.43 3.60 7.00
CA GLU A 69 -3.07 2.39 7.52
C GLU A 69 -3.63 2.63 8.93
N GLU A 70 -2.81 3.16 9.83
CA GLU A 70 -3.20 3.37 11.23
C GLU A 70 -4.30 4.45 11.39
N LEU A 71 -4.30 5.47 10.54
CA LEU A 71 -5.37 6.49 10.49
C LEU A 71 -6.69 5.89 10.01
N THR A 72 -6.65 5.09 8.94
CA THR A 72 -7.82 4.43 8.32
C THR A 72 -8.44 3.43 9.31
N ASN A 73 -7.62 2.59 9.93
CA ASN A 73 -8.05 1.57 10.91
C ASN A 73 -8.74 2.17 12.15
N ARG A 74 -8.42 3.42 12.51
CA ARG A 74 -8.98 4.09 13.70
C ARG A 74 -10.26 4.88 13.42
N SER A 75 -10.55 5.18 12.17
CA SER A 75 -11.69 6.00 11.79
C SER A 75 -12.18 5.65 10.39
N GLU A 76 -13.36 5.02 10.29
CA GLU A 76 -14.05 4.71 9.02
C GLU A 76 -14.32 5.94 8.12
N ASN A 77 -14.17 7.15 8.66
CA ASN A 77 -14.32 8.41 7.93
C ASN A 77 -12.99 8.92 7.33
N VAL A 78 -11.89 8.18 7.48
CA VAL A 78 -10.59 8.49 6.92
C VAL A 78 -10.26 7.40 5.91
N SER A 79 -10.02 7.79 4.66
CA SER A 79 -9.51 6.90 3.63
C SER A 79 -8.58 7.71 2.73
N HIS A 80 -7.41 7.15 2.45
CA HIS A 80 -6.43 7.68 1.47
C HIS A 80 -6.19 6.64 0.36
N LEU A 81 -7.15 5.75 0.14
CA LEU A 81 -6.99 4.62 -0.76
C LEU A 81 -6.68 5.07 -2.19
N ASP A 82 -7.31 6.16 -2.65
CA ASP A 82 -7.06 6.70 -3.99
C ASP A 82 -5.64 7.24 -4.13
N GLU A 83 -5.13 7.98 -3.14
CA GLU A 83 -3.75 8.47 -3.09
C GLU A 83 -2.75 7.32 -3.11
N VAL A 84 -2.98 6.28 -2.30
CA VAL A 84 -2.10 5.10 -2.24
C VAL A 84 -2.15 4.29 -3.54
N ILE A 85 -3.33 4.12 -4.15
CA ILE A 85 -3.48 3.48 -5.46
C ILE A 85 -2.73 4.26 -6.54
N ASN A 86 -2.85 5.58 -6.56
CA ASN A 86 -2.17 6.42 -7.55
C ASN A 86 -0.66 6.39 -7.36
N SER A 87 -0.19 6.41 -6.11
CA SER A 87 1.21 6.20 -5.76
C SER A 87 1.72 4.85 -6.28
N PHE A 88 0.98 3.75 -6.01
CA PHE A 88 1.34 2.42 -6.51
C PHE A 88 1.39 2.37 -8.05
N LYS A 89 0.45 2.99 -8.75
CA LYS A 89 0.46 2.99 -10.22
C LYS A 89 1.69 3.68 -10.82
N ASN A 90 2.27 4.64 -10.11
CA ASN A 90 3.44 5.38 -10.56
C ASN A 90 4.77 4.71 -10.16
N PHE A 91 4.81 4.07 -8.98
CA PHE A 91 6.06 3.62 -8.34
C PHE A 91 6.02 2.20 -7.76
N GLY A 92 4.82 1.64 -7.60
CA GLY A 92 4.58 0.42 -6.84
C GLY A 92 5.17 -0.86 -7.44
N PHE A 93 5.50 -0.89 -8.74
CA PHE A 93 6.19 -2.07 -9.30
C PHE A 93 7.61 -2.23 -8.76
N ASP A 94 8.29 -1.14 -8.39
CA ASP A 94 9.64 -1.18 -7.84
C ASP A 94 9.63 -1.28 -6.29
N TYR A 95 8.50 -0.98 -5.65
CA TYR A 95 8.37 -0.83 -4.19
C TYR A 95 7.11 -1.47 -3.61
N TYR A 96 6.61 -2.56 -4.23
CA TYR A 96 5.31 -3.17 -3.90
C TYR A 96 5.20 -3.63 -2.44
N GLU A 97 6.32 -4.03 -1.83
CA GLU A 97 6.39 -4.49 -0.44
C GLU A 97 5.85 -3.47 0.55
N TYR A 98 6.02 -2.17 0.29
CA TYR A 98 5.52 -1.11 1.17
C TYR A 98 3.99 -0.98 1.15
N TYR A 99 3.34 -1.43 0.08
CA TYR A 99 1.90 -1.26 -0.13
C TYR A 99 1.09 -2.50 0.27
N GLU A 100 1.74 -3.66 0.44
CA GLU A 100 1.07 -4.95 0.65
C GLU A 100 0.12 -4.93 1.86
N SER A 101 0.64 -4.56 3.03
CA SER A 101 -0.13 -4.51 4.28
C SER A 101 -1.37 -3.63 4.15
N TYR A 102 -1.22 -2.45 3.54
CA TYR A 102 -2.31 -1.52 3.38
C TYR A 102 -3.42 -2.06 2.47
N PHE A 103 -3.07 -2.64 1.32
CA PHE A 103 -4.08 -3.20 0.42
C PHE A 103 -4.79 -4.41 1.02
N VAL A 104 -4.07 -5.26 1.75
CA VAL A 104 -4.67 -6.36 2.52
C VAL A 104 -5.66 -5.79 3.54
N SER A 105 -5.24 -4.79 4.34
CA SER A 105 -6.09 -4.16 5.36
C SER A 105 -7.36 -3.55 4.75
N CYS A 106 -7.22 -2.77 3.67
CA CYS A 106 -8.36 -2.19 2.95
C CYS A 106 -9.32 -3.27 2.42
N TYR A 107 -8.82 -4.40 1.95
CA TYR A 107 -9.70 -5.46 1.48
C TYR A 107 -10.40 -6.19 2.64
N CYS A 108 -9.65 -6.56 3.68
CA CYS A 108 -10.16 -7.38 4.79
C CYS A 108 -11.14 -6.59 5.68
N TYR A 109 -10.86 -5.30 5.92
CA TYR A 109 -11.58 -4.48 6.90
C TYR A 109 -12.34 -3.31 6.28
N GLY A 110 -12.01 -2.92 5.05
CA GLY A 110 -12.69 -1.83 4.35
C GLY A 110 -14.11 -2.20 3.92
N ASN A 111 -14.86 -1.17 3.52
CA ASN A 111 -16.20 -1.29 3.00
C ASN A 111 -16.22 -1.81 1.54
N LEU A 112 -17.41 -2.04 0.98
CA LEU A 112 -17.56 -2.62 -0.37
C LEU A 112 -16.89 -1.76 -1.47
N GLU A 113 -16.90 -0.44 -1.35
CA GLU A 113 -16.26 0.47 -2.30
C GLU A 113 -14.73 0.31 -2.25
N GLU A 114 -14.16 0.28 -1.06
CA GLU A 114 -12.71 0.09 -0.85
C GLU A 114 -12.24 -1.26 -1.40
N ARG A 115 -12.97 -2.34 -1.09
CA ARG A 115 -12.70 -3.68 -1.64
C ARG A 115 -12.76 -3.71 -3.17
N SER A 116 -13.75 -3.02 -3.74
CA SER A 116 -13.90 -2.91 -5.19
C SER A 116 -12.72 -2.17 -5.83
N SER A 117 -12.26 -1.09 -5.18
CA SER A 117 -11.08 -0.33 -5.62
C SER A 117 -9.79 -1.15 -5.59
N VAL A 118 -9.54 -1.88 -4.49
CA VAL A 118 -8.38 -2.80 -4.40
C VAL A 118 -8.47 -3.88 -5.48
N THR A 119 -9.64 -4.47 -5.71
CA THR A 119 -9.77 -5.50 -6.75
C THR A 119 -9.55 -4.94 -8.15
N ASN A 120 -10.02 -3.73 -8.42
CA ASN A 120 -9.75 -3.05 -9.69
C ASN A 120 -8.25 -2.73 -9.87
N LEU A 121 -7.54 -2.40 -8.79
CA LEU A 121 -6.09 -2.28 -8.81
C LEU A 121 -5.44 -3.61 -9.21
N ILE A 122 -5.81 -4.74 -8.58
CA ILE A 122 -5.25 -6.05 -8.93
C ILE A 122 -5.53 -6.39 -10.40
N LYS A 123 -6.74 -6.13 -10.90
CA LYS A 123 -7.08 -6.30 -12.31
C LYS A 123 -6.19 -5.45 -13.22
N TRP A 124 -5.93 -4.20 -12.83
CA TRP A 124 -5.02 -3.31 -13.55
C TRP A 124 -3.58 -3.85 -13.55
N ILE A 125 -3.04 -4.27 -12.40
CA ILE A 125 -1.70 -4.89 -12.29
C ILE A 125 -1.57 -6.09 -13.24
N LEU A 126 -2.59 -6.96 -13.26
CA LEU A 126 -2.64 -8.14 -14.13
C LEU A 126 -2.82 -7.81 -15.63
N SER A 127 -3.23 -6.58 -15.95
CA SER A 127 -3.40 -6.11 -17.33
C SER A 127 -2.17 -5.40 -17.88
N GLU A 128 -1.42 -4.70 -17.02
CA GLU A 128 -0.13 -4.10 -17.37
C GLU A 128 0.94 -5.18 -17.61
N ASN A 129 0.79 -6.37 -16.99
CA ASN A 129 1.69 -7.51 -17.16
C ASN A 129 0.98 -8.77 -17.73
N PRO A 130 0.52 -8.74 -19.00
CA PRO A 130 -0.34 -9.78 -19.58
C PRO A 130 0.37 -11.10 -19.89
N TYR A 131 1.70 -11.14 -19.95
CA TYR A 131 2.50 -12.32 -20.26
C TYR A 131 3.02 -13.06 -19.02
N GLY A 132 2.61 -12.62 -17.83
CA GLY A 132 3.24 -13.03 -16.58
C GLY A 132 4.57 -12.29 -16.36
N TYR A 133 4.95 -12.17 -15.09
CA TYR A 133 6.27 -11.64 -14.72
C TYR A 133 7.35 -12.57 -15.27
N GLU A 134 8.53 -12.03 -15.56
CA GLU A 134 9.69 -12.88 -15.85
C GLU A 134 9.81 -13.93 -14.71
N SER A 135 10.10 -15.18 -15.07
CA SER A 135 10.04 -16.35 -14.16
C SER A 135 10.95 -16.23 -12.91
N ASP A 136 11.80 -15.21 -12.87
CA ASP A 136 12.71 -14.84 -11.79
C ASP A 136 12.14 -13.79 -10.82
N ASP A 137 11.02 -13.12 -11.12
CA ASP A 137 10.38 -12.18 -10.20
C ASP A 137 9.44 -12.89 -9.19
N SER A 138 10.05 -13.79 -8.41
CA SER A 138 9.32 -14.58 -7.41
C SER A 138 8.77 -13.72 -6.27
N GLU A 139 9.37 -12.56 -6.01
CA GLU A 139 8.96 -11.67 -4.92
C GLU A 139 7.67 -10.93 -5.28
N PHE A 140 7.57 -10.39 -6.50
CA PHE A 140 6.33 -9.76 -6.96
C PHE A 140 5.17 -10.78 -7.04
N ILE A 141 5.44 -12.00 -7.51
CA ILE A 141 4.43 -13.07 -7.52
C ILE A 141 3.99 -13.40 -6.08
N SER A 142 4.91 -13.42 -5.11
CA SER A 142 4.58 -13.64 -3.70
C SER A 142 3.69 -12.53 -3.16
N PHE A 143 4.02 -11.26 -3.43
CA PHE A 143 3.20 -10.10 -3.08
C PHE A 143 1.77 -10.22 -3.59
N LEU A 144 1.58 -10.49 -4.89
CA LEU A 144 0.25 -10.68 -5.47
C LEU A 144 -0.48 -11.87 -4.86
N SER A 145 0.22 -12.97 -4.62
CA SER A 145 -0.36 -14.18 -4.06
C SER A 145 -0.87 -13.94 -2.65
N ASN A 146 -0.12 -13.21 -1.82
CA ASN A 146 -0.50 -12.89 -0.44
C ASN A 146 -1.79 -12.07 -0.39
N ILE A 147 -1.87 -10.99 -1.18
CA ILE A 147 -3.09 -10.15 -1.26
C ILE A 147 -4.29 -11.02 -1.61
N VAL A 148 -4.15 -11.89 -2.62
CA VAL A 148 -5.27 -12.68 -3.11
C VAL A 148 -5.68 -13.82 -2.18
N VAL A 149 -4.73 -14.42 -1.45
CA VAL A 149 -5.06 -15.36 -0.38
C VAL A 149 -5.90 -14.68 0.69
N GLU A 150 -5.47 -13.50 1.15
CA GLU A 150 -6.22 -12.73 2.16
C GLU A 150 -7.59 -12.29 1.63
N MET A 151 -7.68 -11.95 0.35
CA MET A 151 -8.97 -11.66 -0.30
C MET A 151 -9.92 -12.85 -0.20
N VAL A 152 -9.47 -14.05 -0.56
CA VAL A 152 -10.29 -15.27 -0.51
C VAL A 152 -10.70 -15.62 0.91
N LEU A 153 -9.77 -15.51 1.88
CA LEU A 153 -10.06 -15.80 3.28
C LEU A 153 -11.06 -14.81 3.89
N SER A 154 -11.04 -13.56 3.44
CA SER A 154 -11.90 -12.49 3.95
C SER A 154 -13.27 -12.42 3.26
N CYS A 155 -13.45 -13.06 2.10
CA CYS A 155 -14.75 -13.13 1.45
C CYS A 155 -15.73 -13.94 2.30
N SER A 156 -16.84 -13.32 2.74
CA SER A 156 -17.93 -14.07 3.36
C SER A 156 -18.86 -14.67 2.29
N GLU A 157 -19.44 -15.85 2.58
CA GLU A 157 -20.39 -16.54 1.67
C GLU A 157 -21.61 -15.67 1.25
N ASN A 158 -21.88 -14.58 1.97
CA ASN A 158 -23.01 -13.68 1.74
C ASN A 158 -22.61 -12.33 1.10
N GLU A 159 -21.32 -12.07 0.90
CA GLU A 159 -20.84 -10.87 0.23
C GLU A 159 -20.77 -11.11 -1.28
N ASN A 160 -21.75 -10.56 -1.99
CA ASN A 160 -21.74 -10.57 -3.44
C ASN A 160 -20.78 -9.49 -3.95
N ASP A 161 -19.52 -9.85 -4.12
CA ASP A 161 -18.52 -9.03 -4.82
C ASP A 161 -18.66 -9.09 -6.35
N GLY A 162 -19.61 -9.87 -6.87
CA GLY A 162 -19.83 -10.08 -8.29
C GLY A 162 -18.94 -11.15 -8.93
N GLY A 163 -18.33 -12.05 -8.15
CA GLY A 163 -17.40 -13.09 -8.66
C GLY A 163 -16.03 -12.51 -9.02
N LEU A 164 -15.72 -11.32 -8.50
CA LEU A 164 -14.52 -10.54 -8.81
C LEU A 164 -13.29 -11.20 -8.18
N SER A 165 -13.42 -11.65 -6.93
CA SER A 165 -12.44 -12.45 -6.20
C SER A 165 -12.15 -13.77 -6.91
N ASP A 166 -13.18 -14.50 -7.36
CA ASP A 166 -13.03 -15.76 -8.09
C ASP A 166 -12.27 -15.60 -9.42
N GLU A 167 -12.55 -14.56 -10.20
CA GLU A 167 -11.87 -14.27 -11.47
C GLU A 167 -10.39 -13.97 -11.23
N VAL A 168 -10.10 -13.09 -10.27
CA VAL A 168 -8.73 -12.71 -9.89
C VAL A 168 -7.96 -13.91 -9.34
N PHE A 169 -8.59 -14.69 -8.47
CA PHE A 169 -8.03 -15.90 -7.88
C PHE A 169 -7.62 -16.93 -8.94
N ASN A 170 -8.52 -17.24 -9.88
CA ASN A 170 -8.24 -18.21 -10.95
C ASN A 170 -7.06 -17.76 -11.83
N LYS A 171 -6.96 -16.46 -12.15
CA LYS A 171 -5.89 -15.92 -12.99
C LYS A 171 -4.54 -15.99 -12.28
N ILE A 172 -4.49 -15.67 -10.99
CA ILE A 172 -3.24 -15.76 -10.20
C ILE A 172 -2.83 -17.21 -9.97
N LEU A 173 -3.76 -18.12 -9.68
CA LEU A 173 -3.44 -19.56 -9.62
C LEU A 173 -2.83 -20.07 -10.92
N GLN A 174 -3.33 -19.64 -12.08
CA GLN A 174 -2.72 -19.98 -13.37
C GLN A 174 -1.30 -19.42 -13.50
N MET A 175 -1.06 -18.17 -13.07
CA MET A 175 0.28 -17.58 -13.08
C MET A 175 1.26 -18.33 -12.17
N ILE A 176 0.83 -18.69 -10.96
CA ILE A 176 1.64 -19.49 -10.02
C ILE A 176 1.96 -20.86 -10.64
N TYR A 177 0.95 -21.52 -11.22
CA TYR A 177 1.13 -22.81 -11.88
C TYR A 177 2.14 -22.73 -13.02
N ASN A 178 2.02 -21.74 -13.91
CA ASN A 178 2.93 -21.55 -15.05
C ASN A 178 4.36 -21.25 -14.58
N SER A 179 4.53 -20.39 -13.57
CA SER A 179 5.84 -20.08 -12.97
C SER A 179 6.51 -21.32 -12.35
N ALA A 180 5.73 -22.24 -11.80
CA ALA A 180 6.24 -23.49 -11.25
C ALA A 180 6.61 -24.52 -12.34
N GLU A 181 5.93 -24.53 -13.49
CA GLU A 181 6.28 -25.37 -14.64
C GLU A 181 7.55 -24.87 -15.37
N ASP A 182 7.74 -23.55 -15.51
CA ASP A 182 8.93 -22.97 -16.18
C ASP A 182 10.25 -23.21 -15.40
N LYS A 183 10.16 -23.64 -14.13
CA LYS A 183 11.30 -24.01 -13.27
C LYS A 183 11.67 -25.52 -13.32
N GLN A 184 10.99 -26.34 -14.13
CA GLN A 184 11.32 -27.77 -14.35
C GLN A 184 12.16 -28.00 -15.62
#